data_AF-A0A944ZPM2-F1
#
_entry.id   AF-A0A944ZPM2-F1
#
_cell.length_a   1.000
_cell.length_b   1.000
_cell.length_c   1.000
_cell.angle_alpha   90.00
_cell.angle_beta   90.00
_cell.angle_gamma   90.00
#
_symmetry.space_group_name_H-M   'P 1'
#
loop_
_entity.id
_entity.type
_entity.pdbx_description
1 polymer ?
#
loop_
_entity_poly.entity_id
_entity_poly.type
_entity_poly.pdbx_seq_one_letter_code
_entity_poly.pdbx_strand_id
1 'polypeptide(L)'
;MEKPENKSPWRDPLPRKRADFHVGMAVWLLLAVAAGVGLWGLFSYFPGSLGSQDNQMSFVHGIALLALISSGLLFSRRIEFNNVGRNIAIWIGVAFVLILGYSYQEEIGVAAVRVKSELLPGQPSVHGEGVITLTKGSDRHFHVTGLANGSRINFLIDTGATGIALSPADASRIGIDLSRLEYTRIFETANGRGRGAPWRLDTLSIGPIEFRDVAVTINQADMNGSLLGMSFLDRLGSYEVLGRKMILRQ
;
A
#
# COMPACT_ATOMS: atom_id res chain seq x y z
N MET A 1 38.57 -62.94 -58.04
CA MET A 1 38.08 -61.82 -58.86
C MET A 1 36.59 -61.72 -58.66
N GLU A 2 36.17 -60.55 -58.18
CA GLU A 2 34.84 -60.16 -57.71
C GLU A 2 33.93 -59.76 -58.90
N LYS A 3 32.62 -60.01 -58.79
CA LYS A 3 31.60 -59.31 -59.60
C LYS A 3 30.31 -59.17 -58.77
N PRO A 4 29.67 -57.98 -58.72
CA PRO A 4 28.87 -57.59 -57.57
C PRO A 4 27.39 -58.00 -57.67
N GLU A 5 26.81 -58.14 -56.47
CA GLU A 5 25.40 -58.41 -56.19
C GLU A 5 24.54 -57.18 -56.55
N ASN A 6 23.58 -57.35 -57.45
CA ASN A 6 22.57 -56.34 -57.78
C ASN A 6 21.44 -56.41 -56.75
N LYS A 7 21.40 -55.47 -55.80
CA LYS A 7 20.24 -55.22 -54.94
C LYS A 7 19.88 -53.73 -54.97
N SER A 8 18.70 -53.47 -55.53
CA SER A 8 18.06 -52.16 -55.66
C SER A 8 17.94 -51.44 -54.30
N PRO A 9 18.28 -50.15 -54.17
CA PRO A 9 18.44 -49.49 -52.86
C PRO A 9 17.13 -48.96 -52.24
N TRP A 10 15.98 -49.10 -52.90
CA TRP A 10 14.81 -48.28 -52.56
C TRP A 10 13.54 -49.12 -52.40
N ARG A 11 13.32 -49.69 -51.21
CA ARG A 11 11.98 -50.05 -50.71
C ARG A 11 12.02 -50.35 -49.20
N ASP A 12 11.92 -49.29 -48.41
CA ASP A 12 11.31 -49.36 -47.08
C ASP A 12 9.98 -48.60 -47.13
N PRO A 13 8.84 -49.19 -46.74
CA PRO A 13 7.61 -48.44 -46.58
C PRO A 13 7.72 -47.55 -45.33
N LEU A 14 7.62 -46.24 -45.52
CA LEU A 14 7.63 -45.24 -44.45
C LEU A 14 6.65 -45.62 -43.32
N PRO A 15 7.03 -45.45 -42.03
CA PRO A 15 6.09 -45.66 -40.94
C PRO A 15 4.99 -44.59 -41.02
N ARG A 16 3.75 -45.00 -41.31
CA ARG A 16 2.58 -44.13 -41.15
C ARG A 16 2.34 -43.90 -39.66
N LYS A 17 2.96 -42.87 -39.07
CA LYS A 17 2.43 -42.24 -37.86
C LYS A 17 1.29 -41.31 -38.25
N ARG A 18 0.07 -41.84 -38.24
CA ARG A 18 -1.15 -41.02 -38.12
C ARG A 18 -1.67 -41.14 -36.70
N ALA A 19 -2.09 -40.00 -36.14
CA ALA A 19 -2.97 -39.81 -34.98
C ALA A 19 -2.37 -39.26 -33.66
N ASP A 20 -1.39 -38.34 -33.68
CA ASP A 20 -0.98 -37.63 -32.44
C ASP A 20 -1.65 -36.25 -32.28
N PHE A 21 -2.38 -35.74 -33.29
CA PHE A 21 -2.96 -34.39 -33.27
C PHE A 21 -4.21 -34.25 -32.37
N HIS A 22 -5.05 -35.29 -32.30
CA HIS A 22 -6.33 -35.19 -31.58
C HIS A 22 -6.17 -35.35 -30.07
N VAL A 23 -5.15 -36.07 -29.60
CA VAL A 23 -4.97 -36.36 -28.17
C VAL A 23 -4.52 -35.11 -27.41
N GLY A 24 -3.56 -34.34 -27.95
CA GLY A 24 -3.11 -33.09 -27.32
C GLY A 24 -4.23 -32.05 -27.24
N MET A 25 -5.04 -31.94 -28.28
CA MET A 25 -6.18 -31.02 -28.31
C MET A 25 -7.30 -31.45 -27.35
N ALA A 26 -7.57 -32.75 -27.23
CA ALA A 26 -8.56 -33.27 -26.29
C ALA A 26 -8.15 -33.06 -24.82
N VAL A 27 -6.88 -33.28 -24.48
CA VAL A 27 -6.35 -33.03 -23.13
C VAL A 27 -6.42 -31.54 -22.78
N TRP A 28 -6.12 -30.67 -23.74
CA TRP A 28 -6.20 -29.22 -23.53
C TRP A 28 -7.64 -28.75 -23.33
N LEU A 29 -8.58 -29.24 -24.14
CA LEU A 29 -10.01 -28.93 -23.98
C LEU A 29 -10.52 -29.39 -22.60
N LEU A 30 -10.09 -30.56 -22.12
CA LEU A 30 -10.41 -31.04 -20.77
C LEU A 30 -9.86 -30.13 -19.68
N LEU A 31 -8.61 -29.67 -19.80
CA LEU A 31 -8.00 -28.76 -18.83
C LEU A 31 -8.66 -27.38 -18.83
N ALA A 32 -9.01 -26.85 -20.01
CA ALA A 32 -9.72 -25.59 -20.14
C ALA A 32 -11.11 -25.64 -19.49
N VAL A 33 -11.84 -26.76 -19.69
CA VAL A 33 -13.13 -27.00 -19.04
C VAL A 33 -12.96 -27.14 -17.52
N ALA A 34 -11.97 -27.89 -17.05
CA ALA A 34 -11.70 -28.04 -15.62
C ALA A 34 -11.35 -26.70 -14.94
N ALA A 35 -10.55 -25.87 -15.60
CA ALA A 35 -10.23 -24.52 -15.12
C ALA A 35 -11.48 -23.62 -15.08
N GLY A 36 -12.33 -23.68 -16.11
CA GLY A 36 -13.59 -22.95 -16.15
C GLY A 36 -14.56 -23.35 -15.02
N VAL A 37 -14.69 -24.66 -14.75
CA VAL A 37 -15.51 -25.18 -13.65
C VAL A 37 -14.94 -24.77 -12.29
N GLY A 38 -13.62 -24.83 -12.13
CA GLY A 38 -12.94 -24.38 -10.91
C GLY A 38 -13.17 -22.90 -10.63
N LEU A 39 -13.06 -22.06 -11.66
CA LEU A 39 -13.33 -20.62 -11.56
C LEU A 39 -14.80 -20.33 -11.24
N TRP A 40 -15.73 -21.05 -11.87
CA TRP A 40 -17.17 -20.92 -11.57
C TRP A 40 -17.50 -21.34 -10.14
N GLY A 41 -16.88 -22.42 -9.64
CA GLY A 41 -17.00 -22.85 -8.25
C GLY A 41 -16.47 -21.77 -7.29
N LEU A 42 -15.26 -21.26 -7.54
CA LEU A 42 -14.67 -20.20 -6.72
C LEU A 42 -15.56 -18.95 -6.68
N PHE A 43 -16.12 -18.54 -7.82
CA PHE A 43 -17.05 -17.43 -7.92
C PHE A 43 -18.34 -17.66 -7.11
N SER A 44 -18.85 -18.89 -7.12
CA SER A 44 -20.07 -19.27 -6.39
C SER A 44 -19.86 -19.26 -4.87
N TYR A 45 -18.64 -19.54 -4.39
CA TYR A 45 -18.31 -19.51 -2.96
C TYR A 45 -17.95 -18.12 -2.42
N PHE A 46 -17.55 -17.18 -3.30
CA PHE A 46 -17.09 -15.83 -2.90
C PHE A 46 -17.81 -14.71 -3.67
N PRO A 47 -19.13 -14.52 -3.46
CA PRO A 47 -19.98 -13.62 -4.27
C PRO A 47 -19.68 -12.10 -4.11
N GLY A 48 -18.82 -11.69 -3.17
CA GLY A 48 -18.46 -10.28 -2.93
C GLY A 48 -17.16 -9.80 -3.59
N SER A 49 -16.37 -10.68 -4.20
CA SER A 49 -15.01 -10.37 -4.67
C SER A 49 -14.94 -9.48 -5.93
N LEU A 50 -16.07 -9.23 -6.60
CA LEU A 50 -16.18 -8.55 -7.89
C LEU A 50 -17.25 -7.44 -7.91
N GLY A 51 -17.55 -6.83 -6.75
CA GLY A 51 -18.59 -5.80 -6.63
C GLY A 51 -18.28 -4.46 -7.29
N SER A 52 -17.00 -4.15 -7.55
CA SER A 52 -16.58 -2.93 -8.27
C SER A 52 -16.15 -3.27 -9.71
N GLN A 53 -16.54 -2.41 -10.65
CA GLN A 53 -16.27 -2.56 -12.09
C GLN A 53 -14.76 -2.66 -12.41
N ASP A 54 -13.92 -2.02 -11.59
CA ASP A 54 -12.45 -2.03 -11.72
C ASP A 54 -11.81 -3.38 -11.35
N ASN A 55 -12.39 -4.11 -10.40
CA ASN A 55 -11.89 -5.43 -9.98
C ASN A 55 -12.23 -6.52 -11.00
N GLN A 56 -13.36 -6.39 -11.70
CA GLN A 56 -13.71 -7.28 -12.82
C GLN A 56 -12.74 -7.13 -13.99
N MET A 57 -12.34 -5.90 -14.31
CA MET A 57 -11.49 -5.65 -15.46
C MET A 57 -10.07 -6.19 -15.24
N SER A 58 -9.50 -6.03 -14.04
CA SER A 58 -8.15 -6.56 -13.73
C SER A 58 -8.09 -8.09 -13.69
N PHE A 59 -9.16 -8.73 -13.19
CA PHE A 59 -9.27 -10.19 -13.17
C PHE A 59 -9.36 -10.80 -14.58
N VAL A 60 -10.15 -10.19 -15.46
CA VAL A 60 -10.27 -10.61 -16.87
C VAL A 60 -8.94 -10.48 -17.60
N HIS A 61 -8.17 -9.41 -17.37
CA HIS A 61 -6.83 -9.26 -17.95
C HIS A 61 -5.85 -10.33 -17.48
N GLY A 62 -5.91 -10.73 -16.20
CA GLY A 62 -5.06 -11.81 -15.66
C GLY A 62 -5.34 -13.16 -16.31
N ILE A 63 -6.62 -13.51 -16.47
CA ILE A 63 -7.02 -14.75 -17.16
C ILE A 63 -6.66 -14.69 -18.64
N ALA A 64 -6.86 -13.54 -19.31
CA ALA A 64 -6.49 -13.36 -20.71
C ALA A 64 -4.97 -13.54 -20.94
N LEU A 65 -4.13 -13.03 -20.04
CA LEU A 65 -2.68 -13.23 -20.10
C LEU A 65 -2.28 -14.69 -19.87
N LEU A 66 -2.90 -15.36 -18.89
CA LEU A 66 -2.66 -16.79 -18.65
C LEU A 66 -3.08 -17.65 -19.86
N ALA A 67 -4.20 -17.33 -20.49
CA ALA A 67 -4.67 -17.99 -21.71
C ALA A 67 -3.71 -17.75 -22.89
N LEU A 68 -3.21 -16.51 -23.03
CA LEU A 68 -2.28 -16.14 -24.10
C LEU A 68 -0.91 -16.81 -23.94
N ILE A 69 -0.39 -16.88 -22.71
CA ILE A 69 0.85 -17.61 -22.39
C ILE A 69 0.66 -19.12 -22.60
N SER A 70 -0.51 -19.65 -22.25
CA SER A 70 -0.86 -21.05 -22.48
C SER A 70 -0.99 -21.39 -23.97
N SER A 71 -1.39 -20.43 -24.82
CA SER A 71 -1.45 -20.61 -26.27
C SER A 71 -0.07 -20.82 -26.91
N GLY A 72 1.02 -20.34 -26.29
CA GLY A 72 2.39 -20.54 -26.79
C GLY A 72 2.87 -21.99 -26.71
N LEU A 73 2.31 -22.79 -25.80
CA LEU A 73 2.65 -24.22 -25.64
C LEU A 73 2.10 -25.09 -26.78
N LEU A 74 1.09 -24.62 -27.52
CA LEU A 74 0.49 -25.33 -28.65
C LEU A 74 1.44 -25.45 -29.86
N PHE A 75 2.54 -24.71 -29.90
CA PHE A 75 3.49 -24.74 -31.02
C PHE A 75 4.65 -25.74 -30.86
N SER A 76 4.80 -26.38 -29.71
CA SER A 76 5.89 -27.34 -29.49
C SER A 76 5.47 -28.74 -29.92
N ARG A 77 5.95 -29.17 -31.10
CA ARG A 77 5.62 -30.42 -31.81
C ARG A 77 5.98 -31.74 -31.06
N ARG A 78 6.49 -31.68 -29.83
CA ARG A 78 6.83 -32.88 -29.02
C ARG A 78 6.47 -32.63 -27.56
N ILE A 79 5.26 -33.05 -27.20
CA ILE A 79 4.78 -32.99 -25.83
C ILE A 79 5.42 -34.16 -25.06
N GLU A 80 6.48 -33.88 -24.32
CA GLU A 80 7.00 -34.81 -23.32
C GLU A 80 6.02 -34.81 -22.12
N PHE A 81 5.23 -35.87 -21.96
CA PHE A 81 4.22 -36.00 -20.90
C PHE A 81 4.78 -35.73 -19.49
N ASN A 82 6.07 -36.06 -19.27
CA ASN A 82 6.74 -35.79 -18.01
C ASN A 82 6.97 -34.28 -17.75
N ASN A 83 7.11 -33.48 -18.82
CA ASN A 83 7.23 -32.02 -18.72
C ASN A 83 5.86 -31.34 -18.61
N VAL A 84 4.80 -31.95 -19.13
CA VAL A 84 3.43 -31.40 -19.02
C VAL A 84 2.97 -31.39 -17.57
N GLY A 85 3.16 -32.51 -16.84
CA GLY A 85 2.79 -32.58 -15.43
C GLY A 85 3.51 -31.54 -14.57
N ARG A 86 4.83 -31.37 -14.79
CA ARG A 86 5.63 -30.35 -14.13
C ARG A 86 5.12 -28.93 -14.41
N ASN A 87 4.80 -28.64 -15.67
CA ASN A 87 4.31 -27.32 -16.05
C ASN A 87 2.92 -27.02 -15.46
N ILE A 88 2.02 -28.01 -15.44
CA ILE A 88 0.71 -27.88 -14.78
C ILE A 88 0.89 -27.59 -13.29
N ALA A 89 1.78 -28.31 -12.60
CA ALA A 89 2.05 -28.09 -11.18
C ALA A 89 2.61 -26.68 -10.91
N ILE A 90 3.52 -26.20 -11.76
CA ILE A 90 4.06 -24.83 -11.66
C ILE A 90 2.94 -23.80 -11.84
N TRP A 91 2.10 -23.95 -12.85
CA TRP A 91 1.00 -23.01 -13.10
C TRP A 91 -0.07 -23.02 -12.01
N ILE A 92 -0.39 -24.18 -11.45
CA ILE A 92 -1.26 -24.29 -10.26
C ILE A 92 -0.62 -23.57 -9.08
N GLY A 93 0.69 -23.74 -8.86
CA GLY A 93 1.43 -23.02 -7.83
C GLY A 93 1.38 -21.50 -8.01
N VAL A 94 1.62 -21.02 -9.23
CA VAL A 94 1.54 -19.58 -9.56
C VAL A 94 0.12 -19.05 -9.34
N ALA A 95 -0.91 -19.74 -9.84
CA ALA A 95 -2.29 -19.36 -9.63
C ALA A 95 -2.66 -19.34 -8.13
N PHE A 96 -2.21 -20.32 -7.36
CA PHE A 96 -2.41 -20.38 -5.92
C PHE A 96 -1.76 -19.20 -5.20
N VAL A 97 -0.51 -18.85 -5.54
CA VAL A 97 0.19 -17.68 -4.99
C VAL A 97 -0.54 -16.39 -5.35
N LEU A 98 -1.02 -16.24 -6.59
CA LEU A 98 -1.77 -15.06 -7.02
C LEU A 98 -3.12 -14.95 -6.30
N ILE A 99 -3.85 -16.06 -6.15
CA ILE A 99 -5.11 -16.11 -5.41
C ILE A 99 -4.89 -15.73 -3.95
N LEU A 100 -3.85 -16.28 -3.32
CA LEU A 100 -3.47 -15.89 -1.95
C LEU A 100 -3.11 -14.40 -1.88
N GLY A 101 -2.26 -13.90 -2.79
CA GLY A 101 -1.88 -12.50 -2.83
C GLY A 101 -3.08 -11.56 -3.00
N TYR A 102 -4.05 -11.92 -3.84
CA TYR A 102 -5.30 -11.18 -4.02
C TYR A 102 -6.22 -11.29 -2.80
N SER A 103 -6.39 -12.50 -2.24
CA SER A 103 -7.23 -12.73 -1.07
C SER A 103 -6.76 -11.96 0.16
N TYR A 104 -5.44 -11.74 0.30
CA TYR A 104 -4.82 -11.02 1.41
C TYR A 104 -4.36 -9.61 1.03
N GLN A 105 -4.83 -9.05 -0.10
CA GLN A 105 -4.33 -7.76 -0.60
C GLN A 105 -4.51 -6.60 0.39
N GLU A 106 -5.57 -6.61 1.20
CA GLU A 106 -5.81 -5.57 2.22
C GLU A 106 -4.82 -5.68 3.39
N GLU A 107 -4.55 -6.91 3.87
CA GLU A 107 -3.58 -7.17 4.93
C GLU A 107 -2.14 -6.87 4.48
N ILE A 108 -1.80 -7.22 3.23
CA ILE A 108 -0.52 -6.90 2.60
C ILE A 108 -0.36 -5.40 2.45
N GLY A 109 -1.41 -4.66 2.07
CA GLY A 109 -1.41 -3.20 2.00
C GLY A 109 -1.11 -2.54 3.34
N VAL A 110 -1.75 -2.99 4.42
CA VAL A 110 -1.50 -2.51 5.78
C VAL A 110 -0.08 -2.84 6.25
N ALA A 111 0.41 -4.04 5.94
CA ALA A 111 1.79 -4.44 6.25
C ALA A 111 2.81 -3.61 5.45
N ALA A 112 2.57 -3.35 4.17
CA ALA A 112 3.41 -2.51 3.32
C ALA A 112 3.46 -1.07 3.80
N VAL A 113 2.31 -0.48 4.20
CA VAL A 113 2.25 0.85 4.82
C VAL A 113 3.02 0.87 6.14
N ARG A 114 2.95 -0.19 6.95
CA ARG A 114 3.71 -0.31 8.21
C ARG A 114 5.22 -0.35 7.98
N VAL A 115 5.68 -1.18 7.05
CA VAL A 115 7.10 -1.25 6.66
C VAL A 115 7.57 0.08 6.09
N LYS A 116 6.77 0.71 5.22
CA LYS A 116 7.07 2.04 4.67
C LYS A 116 7.11 3.13 5.75
N SER A 117 6.27 3.03 6.78
CA SER A 117 6.25 3.95 7.93
C SER A 117 7.42 3.71 8.91
N GLU A 118 7.95 2.50 8.97
CA GLU A 118 9.19 2.20 9.70
C GLU A 118 10.43 2.74 8.97
N LEU A 119 10.42 2.72 7.63
CA LEU A 119 11.50 3.25 6.81
C LEU A 119 11.45 4.78 6.65
N LEU A 120 10.26 5.39 6.73
CA LEU A 120 10.02 6.83 6.61
C LEU A 120 9.18 7.36 7.79
N PRO A 121 9.81 7.71 8.93
CA PRO A 121 9.11 8.25 10.10
C PRO A 121 8.41 9.59 9.78
N GLY A 122 7.18 9.78 10.27
CA GLY A 122 6.48 11.08 10.27
C GLY A 122 5.30 11.24 9.32
N GLN A 123 4.97 10.25 8.48
CA GLN A 123 3.72 10.25 7.73
C GLN A 123 2.59 9.56 8.51
N PRO A 124 1.45 10.24 8.76
CA PRO A 124 0.31 9.63 9.43
C PRO A 124 -0.30 8.50 8.60
N SER A 125 -0.47 7.33 9.22
CA SER A 125 -1.21 6.21 8.62
C SER A 125 -2.69 6.35 9.00
N VAL A 126 -3.53 6.70 8.02
CA VAL A 126 -4.96 6.91 8.19
C VAL A 126 -5.69 5.57 8.07
N HIS A 127 -6.50 5.22 9.05
CA HIS A 127 -7.29 3.98 9.06
C HIS A 127 -8.76 4.35 9.23
N GLY A 128 -9.61 4.12 8.21
CA GLY A 128 -11.03 4.50 8.26
C GLY A 128 -11.29 6.02 8.40
N GLU A 129 -12.55 6.41 8.58
CA GLU A 129 -12.93 7.81 8.82
C GLU A 129 -12.46 8.27 10.21
N GLY A 130 -11.49 9.19 10.26
CA GLY A 130 -11.15 9.93 11.49
C GLY A 130 -10.10 9.32 12.43
N VAL A 131 -9.46 8.19 12.08
CA VAL A 131 -8.38 7.60 12.91
C VAL A 131 -7.01 7.79 12.26
N ILE A 132 -6.06 8.31 13.05
CA ILE A 132 -4.68 8.54 12.65
C ILE A 132 -3.76 7.74 13.54
N THR A 133 -2.89 6.93 12.95
CA THR A 133 -1.81 6.25 13.68
C THR A 133 -0.47 6.87 13.31
N LEU A 134 0.24 7.35 14.32
CA LEU A 134 1.59 7.90 14.26
C LEU A 134 2.58 6.89 14.82
N THR A 135 3.75 6.81 14.19
CA THR A 135 4.87 6.02 14.69
C THR A 135 5.89 6.96 15.30
N LYS A 136 6.36 6.61 16.50
CA LYS A 136 7.40 7.33 17.22
C LYS A 136 8.66 7.43 16.36
N GLY A 137 9.24 8.63 16.28
CA GLY A 137 10.48 8.90 15.57
C GLY A 137 11.69 8.18 16.18
N SER A 138 12.83 8.29 15.48
CA SER A 138 14.12 7.83 15.97
C SER A 138 14.56 8.61 17.22
N ASP A 139 14.19 9.89 17.30
CA ASP A 139 14.40 10.80 18.42
C ASP A 139 13.51 10.52 19.64
N ARG A 140 12.72 9.44 19.61
CA ARG A 140 11.77 9.06 20.66
C ARG A 140 10.65 10.08 20.89
N HIS A 141 10.28 10.86 19.90
CA HIS A 141 9.12 11.73 19.97
C HIS A 141 8.08 11.40 18.91
N PHE A 142 6.84 11.87 19.09
CA PHE A 142 5.79 11.72 18.08
C PHE A 142 5.75 12.98 17.23
N HIS A 143 6.04 12.84 15.94
CA HIS A 143 5.95 13.92 14.96
C HIS A 143 4.76 13.69 14.06
N VAL A 144 4.13 14.78 13.65
CA VAL A 144 3.03 14.76 12.71
C VAL A 144 3.08 15.97 11.80
N THR A 145 2.93 15.73 10.50
CA THR A 145 2.76 16.82 9.54
C THR A 145 1.29 17.20 9.42
N GLY A 146 1.01 18.49 9.63
CA GLY A 146 -0.31 19.09 9.47
C GLY A 146 -0.34 20.23 8.45
N LEU A 147 -1.53 20.76 8.20
CA LEU A 147 -1.74 22.00 7.49
C LEU A 147 -2.27 23.06 8.47
N ALA A 148 -1.52 24.15 8.64
CA ALA A 148 -1.98 25.34 9.34
C ALA A 148 -2.29 26.41 8.29
N ASN A 149 -3.54 26.88 8.21
CA ASN A 149 -4.01 27.79 7.16
C ASN A 149 -3.58 27.33 5.75
N GLY A 150 -3.65 26.02 5.48
CA GLY A 150 -3.25 25.41 4.21
C GLY A 150 -1.75 25.20 4.01
N SER A 151 -0.88 25.73 4.88
CA SER A 151 0.57 25.54 4.76
C SER A 151 1.04 24.34 5.57
N ARG A 152 1.93 23.54 4.98
CA ARG A 152 2.48 22.33 5.60
C ARG A 152 3.42 22.67 6.76
N ILE A 153 3.08 22.24 7.97
CA ILE A 153 3.91 22.39 9.18
C ILE A 153 4.18 21.01 9.79
N ASN A 154 5.42 20.77 10.24
CA ASN A 154 5.74 19.60 11.04
C ASN A 154 5.60 19.96 12.52
N PHE A 155 4.80 19.19 13.25
CA PHE A 155 4.56 19.37 14.66
C PHE A 155 5.14 18.24 15.48
N LEU A 156 5.71 18.59 16.62
CA LEU A 156 5.98 17.67 17.71
C LEU A 156 4.74 17.59 18.62
N ILE A 157 4.27 16.38 18.92
CA ILE A 157 3.23 16.18 19.93
C ILE A 157 3.90 16.21 21.30
N ASP A 158 3.50 17.18 22.12
CA ASP A 158 4.10 17.46 23.43
C ASP A 158 3.02 17.53 24.51
N THR A 159 2.82 16.44 25.26
CA THR A 159 1.87 16.38 26.38
C THR A 159 2.27 17.29 27.56
N GLY A 160 3.50 17.81 27.58
CA GLY A 160 3.96 18.78 28.56
C GLY A 160 3.57 20.22 28.21
N ALA A 161 3.21 20.49 26.95
CA ALA A 161 2.75 21.80 26.53
C ALA A 161 1.23 21.93 26.76
N THR A 162 0.80 23.01 27.42
CA THR A 162 -0.64 23.29 27.60
C THR A 162 -1.33 23.65 26.29
N GLY A 163 -0.65 24.45 25.44
CA GLY A 163 -1.19 25.04 24.23
C GLY A 163 -0.57 24.48 22.94
N ILE A 164 -1.12 24.87 21.80
CA ILE A 164 -0.44 24.75 20.50
C ILE A 164 0.54 25.92 20.37
N ALA A 165 1.80 25.62 20.05
CA ALA A 165 2.84 26.64 19.89
C ALA A 165 3.43 26.60 18.48
N LEU A 166 3.53 27.76 17.83
CA LEU A 166 4.20 27.92 16.54
C LEU A 166 5.60 28.49 16.75
N SER A 167 6.58 27.93 16.03
CA SER A 167 7.90 28.54 15.93
C SER A 167 7.82 29.86 15.13
N PRO A 168 8.71 30.83 15.36
CA PRO A 168 8.77 32.05 14.55
C PRO A 168 8.91 31.76 13.05
N ALA A 169 9.70 30.75 12.70
CA ALA A 169 9.89 30.30 11.32
C ALA A 169 8.60 29.76 10.69
N ASP A 170 7.84 28.95 11.43
CA ASP A 170 6.57 28.39 10.95
C ASP A 170 5.47 29.45 10.86
N ALA A 171 5.41 30.37 11.83
CA ALA A 171 4.49 31.50 11.81
C ALA A 171 4.75 32.41 10.60
N SER A 172 6.02 32.72 10.30
CA SER A 172 6.40 33.46 9.08
C SER A 172 6.00 32.71 7.82
N ARG A 173 6.19 31.38 7.79
CA ARG A 173 5.84 30.53 6.65
C ARG A 173 4.35 30.50 6.34
N ILE A 174 3.49 30.66 7.34
CA ILE A 174 2.03 30.79 7.14
C ILE A 174 1.58 32.25 6.91
N GLY A 175 2.52 33.17 6.69
CA GLY A 175 2.25 34.56 6.32
C GLY A 175 2.03 35.53 7.49
N ILE A 176 2.38 35.15 8.71
CA ILE A 176 2.25 36.04 9.88
C ILE A 176 3.45 36.97 9.97
N ASP A 177 3.19 38.28 10.02
CA ASP A 177 4.21 39.31 10.23
C ASP A 177 4.58 39.39 11.72
N LEU A 178 5.73 38.81 12.07
CA LEU A 178 6.24 38.75 13.43
C LEU A 178 6.51 40.13 14.05
N SER A 179 6.82 41.13 13.24
CA SER A 179 7.15 42.49 13.73
C SER A 179 5.94 43.21 14.33
N ARG A 180 4.73 42.75 13.99
CA ARG A 180 3.46 43.32 14.43
C ARG A 180 2.83 42.57 15.60
N LEU A 181 3.49 41.52 16.08
CA LEU A 181 2.98 40.70 17.17
C LEU A 181 3.29 41.30 18.54
N GLU A 182 2.30 41.27 19.42
CA GLU A 182 2.47 41.64 20.83
C GLU A 182 2.69 40.38 21.68
N TYR A 183 3.93 40.23 22.17
CA TYR A 183 4.34 39.08 22.99
C TYR A 183 3.91 39.24 24.45
N THR A 184 2.61 39.20 24.69
CA THR A 184 1.97 39.45 26.00
C THR A 184 1.81 38.20 26.87
N ARG A 185 1.88 37.00 26.28
CA ARG A 185 1.77 35.75 27.04
C ARG A 185 3.13 35.35 27.60
N ILE A 186 3.13 34.84 28.83
CA ILE A 186 4.31 34.29 29.50
C ILE A 186 4.04 32.81 29.75
N PHE A 187 5.02 31.97 29.44
CA PHE A 187 4.96 30.52 29.63
C PHE A 187 6.16 30.06 30.42
N GLU A 188 5.98 29.00 31.20
CA GLU A 188 7.09 28.30 31.82
C GLU A 188 7.49 27.14 30.93
N THR A 189 8.77 27.09 30.58
CA THR A 189 9.36 26.02 29.78
C THR A 189 10.52 25.40 30.55
N ALA A 190 11.02 24.27 30.08
CA ALA A 190 12.22 23.65 30.64
C ALA A 190 13.45 24.59 30.63
N ASN A 191 13.49 25.55 29.70
CA ASN A 191 14.57 26.53 29.57
C ASN A 191 14.30 27.83 30.35
N GLY A 192 13.25 27.85 31.20
CA GLY A 192 12.82 29.02 31.96
C GLY A 192 11.61 29.72 31.34
N ARG A 193 11.40 30.98 31.73
CA ARG A 193 10.22 31.76 31.31
C ARG A 193 10.37 32.20 29.85
N GLY A 194 9.46 31.72 29.00
CA GLY A 194 9.30 32.15 27.62
C GLY A 194 8.21 33.21 27.46
N ARG A 195 8.24 33.94 26.35
CA ARG A 195 7.19 34.87 25.93
C ARG A 195 6.60 34.42 24.61
N GLY A 196 5.32 34.66 24.41
CA GLY A 196 4.62 34.35 23.17
C GLY A 196 3.51 35.35 22.85
N ALA A 197 3.17 35.44 21.58
CA ALA A 197 2.06 36.24 21.09
C ALA A 197 0.84 35.34 20.85
N PRO A 198 -0.34 35.68 21.38
CA PRO A 198 -1.55 34.93 21.06
C PRO A 198 -1.94 35.13 19.60
N TRP A 199 -2.36 34.06 18.93
CA TRP A 199 -2.86 34.11 17.56
C TRP A 199 -4.00 33.09 17.37
N ARG A 200 -4.74 33.21 16.27
CA ARG A 200 -5.77 32.23 15.88
C ARG A 200 -5.55 31.78 14.45
N LEU A 201 -5.46 30.47 14.25
CA LEU A 201 -5.47 29.88 12.92
C LEU A 201 -6.91 29.71 12.45
N ASP A 202 -7.16 29.99 11.17
CA ASP A 202 -8.46 29.76 10.55
C ASP A 202 -8.73 28.25 10.49
N THR A 203 -7.73 27.49 10.09
CA THR A 203 -7.78 26.02 10.02
C THR A 203 -6.48 25.39 10.50
N LEU A 204 -6.62 24.27 11.20
CA LEU A 204 -5.55 23.33 11.50
C LEU A 204 -6.04 21.93 11.14
N SER A 205 -5.37 21.28 10.19
CA SER A 205 -5.69 19.90 9.82
C SER A 205 -4.51 18.94 9.99
N ILE A 206 -4.83 17.74 10.42
CA ILE A 206 -3.91 16.62 10.60
C ILE A 206 -4.58 15.42 9.95
N GLY A 207 -4.11 14.98 8.77
CA GLY A 207 -4.80 13.95 8.00
C GLY A 207 -6.29 14.30 7.78
N PRO A 208 -7.25 13.42 8.13
CA PRO A 208 -8.68 13.73 8.03
C PRO A 208 -9.24 14.62 9.15
N ILE A 209 -8.48 14.87 10.22
CA ILE A 209 -8.94 15.67 11.37
C ILE A 209 -8.75 17.14 11.04
N GLU A 210 -9.83 17.91 11.03
CA GLU A 210 -9.81 19.35 10.79
C GLU A 210 -10.45 20.11 11.95
N PHE A 211 -9.74 21.09 12.45
CA PHE A 211 -10.24 22.06 13.41
C PHE A 211 -10.24 23.46 12.79
N ARG A 212 -11.27 24.23 13.15
CA ARG A 212 -11.40 25.65 12.78
C ARG A 212 -11.19 26.53 13.99
N ASP A 213 -10.78 27.76 13.73
CA ASP A 213 -10.67 28.80 14.74
C ASP A 213 -9.80 28.35 15.93
N VAL A 214 -8.58 27.93 15.63
CA VAL A 214 -7.67 27.25 16.56
C VAL A 214 -6.78 28.27 17.25
N ALA A 215 -6.90 28.37 18.57
CA ALA A 215 -6.01 29.20 19.38
C ALA A 215 -4.59 28.63 19.37
N VAL A 216 -3.61 29.47 19.05
CA VAL A 216 -2.20 29.13 19.09
C VAL A 216 -1.40 30.24 19.75
N THR A 217 -0.18 29.92 20.15
CA THR A 217 0.79 30.91 20.61
C THR A 217 1.99 30.91 19.68
N ILE A 218 2.42 32.08 19.22
CA ILE A 218 3.65 32.24 18.46
C ILE A 218 4.79 32.53 19.44
N ASN A 219 5.79 31.67 19.50
CA ASN A 219 6.91 31.85 20.42
C ASN A 219 7.73 33.10 20.05
N GLN A 220 8.28 33.81 21.04
CA GLN A 220 9.19 34.93 20.78
C GLN A 220 10.61 34.47 20.45
N ALA A 221 11.07 33.42 21.14
CA ALA A 221 12.39 32.85 20.95
C ALA A 221 12.37 31.77 19.86
N ASP A 222 13.54 31.48 19.31
CA ASP A 222 13.71 30.37 18.38
C ASP A 222 13.37 29.03 19.05
N MET A 223 12.81 28.12 18.26
CA MET A 223 12.35 26.80 18.70
C MET A 223 12.56 25.80 17.56
N ASN A 224 12.99 24.58 17.88
CA ASN A 224 13.33 23.53 16.91
C ASN A 224 12.12 22.87 16.20
N GLY A 225 10.96 23.56 16.15
CA GLY A 225 9.73 23.08 15.52
C GLY A 225 8.49 23.53 16.27
N SER A 226 7.33 23.48 15.62
CA SER A 226 6.04 23.78 16.26
C SER A 226 5.54 22.61 17.12
N LEU A 227 4.72 22.91 18.13
CA LEU A 227 4.24 21.94 19.12
C LEU A 227 2.70 21.82 19.08
N LEU A 228 2.20 20.59 19.19
CA LEU A 228 0.81 20.28 19.49
C LEU A 228 0.72 19.82 20.95
N GLY A 229 0.22 20.71 21.81
CA GLY A 229 0.02 20.45 23.23
C GLY A 229 -1.33 19.86 23.58
N MET A 230 -1.63 19.84 24.88
CA MET A 230 -2.88 19.32 25.44
C MET A 230 -4.12 19.99 24.85
N SER A 231 -4.11 21.30 24.59
CA SER A 231 -5.25 21.98 23.93
C SER A 231 -5.63 21.44 22.54
N PHE A 232 -4.72 20.73 21.86
CA PHE A 232 -5.03 19.98 20.65
C PHE A 232 -5.55 18.58 21.00
N LEU A 233 -4.86 17.88 21.90
CA LEU A 233 -5.23 16.51 22.31
C LEU A 233 -6.62 16.43 22.95
N ASP A 234 -7.00 17.45 23.72
CA ASP A 234 -8.31 17.56 24.39
C ASP A 234 -9.46 17.81 23.40
N ARG A 235 -9.16 18.19 22.15
CA ARG A 235 -10.16 18.33 21.08
C ARG A 235 -10.46 17.02 20.36
N LEU A 236 -9.67 15.98 20.61
CA LEU A 236 -9.86 14.66 20.02
C LEU A 236 -10.86 13.86 20.87
N GLY A 237 -11.68 13.02 20.25
CA GLY A 237 -12.50 12.06 20.97
C GLY A 237 -11.66 11.06 21.77
N SER A 238 -10.48 10.67 21.28
CA SER A 238 -9.48 9.96 22.09
C SER A 238 -8.07 10.07 21.53
N TYR A 239 -7.07 9.95 22.42
CA TYR A 239 -5.69 9.64 22.04
C TYR A 239 -5.15 8.50 22.90
N GLU A 240 -4.37 7.62 22.29
CA GLU A 240 -3.84 6.42 22.94
C GLU A 240 -2.38 6.20 22.55
N VAL A 241 -1.53 5.87 23.52
CA VAL A 241 -0.12 5.55 23.27
C VAL A 241 0.13 4.08 23.54
N LEU A 242 0.42 3.33 22.47
CA LEU A 242 0.69 1.89 22.49
C LEU A 242 2.13 1.63 22.06
N GLY A 243 3.04 1.58 23.04
CA GLY A 243 4.47 1.37 22.80
C GLY A 243 5.09 2.45 21.92
N ARG A 244 5.36 2.11 20.65
CA ARG A 244 5.90 3.06 19.64
C ARG A 244 4.82 3.71 18.78
N LYS A 245 3.54 3.44 19.02
CA LYS A 245 2.44 3.99 18.25
C LYS A 245 1.64 4.98 19.08
N MET A 246 1.13 6.01 18.44
CA MET A 246 0.12 6.90 18.98
C MET A 246 -1.08 6.88 18.04
N ILE A 247 -2.26 6.63 18.59
CA ILE A 247 -3.52 6.59 17.85
C ILE A 247 -4.31 7.83 18.26
N LEU A 248 -4.73 8.63 17.29
CA LEU A 248 -5.58 9.80 17.46
C LEU A 248 -6.93 9.53 16.80
N ARG A 249 -8.03 9.85 17.47
CA ARG A 249 -9.39 9.68 16.95
C ARG A 249 -10.17 10.98 17.11
N GLN A 250 -10.83 11.42 16.04
CA GLN A 250 -11.74 12.56 16.08
C GLN A 250 -12.97 12.25 16.92
#